data_AF-A0A5C3NL87-F1
#
_entry.id   AF-A0A5C3NL87-F1
#
_cell.length_a   1.000
_cell.length_b   1.000
_cell.length_c   1.000
_cell.angle_alpha   90.00
_cell.angle_beta   90.00
_cell.angle_gamma   90.00
#
_symmetry.space_group_name_H-M   'P 1'
#
loop_
_entity.id
_entity.type
_entity.pdbx_description
1 polymer ?
#
loop_
_entity_poly.entity_id
_entity_poly.type
_entity_poly.pdbx_seq_one_letter_code
_entity_poly.pdbx_strand_id
1 'polypeptide(L)' 'MDVNDRFTWLLHLSSFAFLRCWAWFTGKMDIVHALLQAFSLYDVDSISALIVNPFSILIRGHCERGEITLFAVRK' A
#
# COMPACT_ATOMS: atom_id res chain seq x y z
N MET A 1 -18.15 0.80 -14.17
CA MET A 1 -17.01 1.47 -13.52
C MET A 1 -16.66 0.66 -12.29
N ASP A 2 -15.46 0.08 -12.23
CA ASP A 2 -15.05 -0.79 -11.11
C ASP A 2 -14.99 0.06 -9.83
N VAL A 3 -15.42 -0.49 -8.70
CA VAL A 3 -15.39 0.22 -7.40
C VAL A 3 -13.97 0.69 -7.08
N ASN A 4 -12.96 -0.02 -7.58
CA ASN A 4 -11.54 0.29 -7.39
C ASN A 4 -11.04 1.46 -8.24
N ASP A 5 -11.70 1.83 -9.35
CA ASP A 5 -11.38 3.04 -10.13
C ASP A 5 -11.72 4.32 -9.35
N ARG A 6 -12.53 4.19 -8.30
CA ARG A 6 -12.94 5.28 -7.42
C ARG A 6 -11.90 5.58 -6.35
N PHE A 7 -10.82 4.81 -6.24
CA PHE A 7 -9.81 5.02 -5.20
C PHE A 7 -8.49 5.52 -5.81
N THR A 8 -7.93 6.55 -5.18
CA THR A 8 -6.54 6.95 -5.37
C THR A 8 -5.72 6.25 -4.29
N TRP A 9 -4.64 5.57 -4.70
CA TRP A 9 -3.80 4.80 -3.80
C TRP A 9 -2.44 5.47 -3.64
N LEU A 10 -1.92 5.46 -2.41
CA LEU A 10 -0.63 6.01 -2.03
C LEU A 10 0.17 4.91 -1.33
N LEU A 11 1.17 4.37 -2.00
CA LEU A 11 2.09 3.38 -1.43
C LEU A 11 3.28 4.10 -0.80
N HIS A 12 3.64 3.70 0.41
CA HIS A 12 4.82 4.11 1.15
C HIS A 12 5.64 2.88 1.50
N LEU A 13 6.93 2.86 1.13
CA LEU A 13 7.88 1.87 1.60
C LEU A 13 8.84 2.56 2.55
N SER A 14 8.98 2.04 3.77
CA SER A 14 10.00 2.46 4.72
C SER A 14 10.78 1.27 5.23
N SER A 15 12.09 1.24 4.98
CA SER A 15 13.00 0.36 5.71
C SER A 15 13.51 1.06 6.98
N PHE A 16 13.97 0.29 7.97
CA PHE A 16 14.65 0.84 9.15
C PHE A 16 15.96 1.60 8.80
N ALA A 17 16.46 1.47 7.57
CA ALA A 17 17.84 1.80 7.20
C ALA A 17 18.00 2.73 5.97
N PHE A 18 17.08 3.67 5.72
CA PHE A 18 17.03 4.61 4.58
C PHE A 18 16.16 4.13 3.41
N LEU A 19 15.08 4.89 3.19
CA LEU A 19 14.46 5.37 1.96
C LEU A 19 12.93 5.40 2.21
N ARG A 20 12.34 6.60 2.27
CA ARG A 20 10.88 6.80 2.29
C ARG A 20 10.47 7.12 0.86
N CYS A 21 10.02 6.14 0.09
CA CYS A 21 9.46 6.40 -1.23
C CYS A 21 7.94 6.38 -1.16
N TRP A 22 7.32 7.35 -1.85
CA TRP A 22 5.89 7.49 -1.98
C TRP A 22 5.53 7.37 -3.46
N ALA A 23 4.57 6.51 -3.79
CA ALA A 23 4.09 6.34 -5.16
C ALA A 23 2.55 6.43 -5.21
N TRP A 24 2.04 7.22 -6.14
CA TRP A 24 0.60 7.36 -6.38
C TRP A 24 0.15 6.44 -7.52
N PHE A 25 -0.97 5.75 -7.33
CA PHE A 25 -1.56 4.87 -8.33
C PHE A 25 -3.04 5.19 -8.55
N THR A 26 -3.46 5.12 -9.81
CA THR A 26 -4.85 5.29 -10.23
C THR A 26 -5.26 4.07 -11.06
N GLY A 27 -5.95 3.12 -10.44
CA GLY A 27 -6.44 1.91 -11.11
C GLY A 27 -6.01 0.61 -10.41
N LYS A 28 -6.83 -0.43 -10.60
CA LYS A 28 -6.71 -1.73 -9.92
C LYS A 28 -5.43 -2.50 -10.26
N MET A 29 -5.03 -2.52 -11.54
CA MET A 29 -3.91 -3.34 -11.99
C MET A 29 -2.59 -2.82 -11.45
N ASP A 30 -2.40 -1.50 -11.49
CA ASP A 30 -1.14 -0.88 -11.07
C ASP A 30 -0.87 -1.09 -9.59
N ILE A 31 -1.91 -1.04 -8.75
CA ILE A 31 -1.73 -1.26 -7.31
C ILE A 31 -1.46 -2.72 -6.95
N VAL A 32 -2.14 -3.67 -7.60
CA VAL A 32 -1.89 -5.10 -7.37
C VAL A 32 -0.47 -5.46 -7.79
N HIS A 33 -0.01 -4.94 -8.93
CA HIS A 33 1.36 -5.15 -9.38
C HIS A 33 2.38 -4.51 -8.44
N ALA A 34 2.17 -3.27 -7.99
CA ALA A 34 3.05 -2.60 -7.05
C ALA A 34 3.11 -3.34 -5.70
N LEU A 35 1.98 -3.85 -5.21
CA LEU A 35 1.92 -4.68 -4.01
C LEU A 35 2.66 -6.00 -4.18
N LEU A 36 2.40 -6.75 -5.27
CA LEU A 36 3.08 -8.01 -5.53
C LEU A 36 4.60 -7.83 -5.64
N GLN A 37 5.05 -6.75 -6.29
CA GLN A 37 6.47 -6.40 -6.35
C GLN A 37 7.03 -6.06 -4.98
N ALA A 38 6.33 -5.25 -4.18
CA ALA A 38 6.76 -4.91 -2.83
C ALA A 38 6.79 -6.14 -1.91
N PHE A 39 5.78 -7.00 -1.97
CA PHE A 39 5.75 -8.25 -1.20
C PHE A 39 6.88 -9.21 -1.58
N SER A 40 7.18 -9.34 -2.88
CA SER A 40 8.30 -10.17 -3.35
C SER A 40 9.67 -9.64 -2.92
N LEU A 41 9.81 -8.33 -2.66
CA LEU A 41 11.08 -7.70 -2.31
C LEU A 41 11.35 -7.70 -0.81
N TYR A 42 10.30 -7.69 0.02
CA TYR A 42 10.42 -7.36 1.44
C TYR A 42 10.16 -8.53 2.39
N ASP A 43 9.71 -9.70 1.90
CA ASP A 43 9.36 -10.87 2.73
C ASP A 43 8.45 -10.48 3.91
N VAL A 44 7.18 -10.24 3.59
CA VAL A 44 6.22 -9.66 4.55
C VAL A 44 5.70 -10.71 5.52
N ASP A 45 6.01 -10.49 6.80
CA ASP A 45 5.63 -11.36 7.91
C ASP A 45 4.15 -11.26 8.25
N SER A 46 3.60 -10.05 8.22
CA SER A 46 2.19 -9.81 8.59
C SER A 46 1.58 -8.63 7.86
N ILE A 47 0.27 -8.70 7.63
CA ILE A 47 -0.52 -7.63 7.01
C ILE A 47 -1.68 -7.25 7.94
N SER A 48 -1.86 -5.96 8.16
CA SER A 48 -2.99 -5.39 8.88
C SER A 48 -3.71 -4.36 8.01
N ALA A 49 -5.04 -4.27 8.15
CA ALA A 49 -5.85 -3.28 7.47
C ALA A 49 -6.71 -2.52 8.48
N LEU A 50 -6.70 -1.21 8.38
CA LEU A 50 -7.44 -0.28 9.21
C LEU A 50 -8.31 0.61 8.33
N ILE A 51 -9.62 0.59 8.56
CA ILE A 51 -10.54 1.56 7.98
C ILE A 51 -10.39 2.84 8.81
N VAL A 52 -9.80 3.88 8.22
CA VAL A 52 -9.52 5.15 8.92
C VAL A 52 -10.80 5.99 8.98
N ASN A 53 -11.59 5.99 7.92
CA ASN A 53 -12.92 6.60 7.84
C ASN A 53 -13.72 5.93 6.69
N PRO A 54 -15.00 6.27 6.46
CA PRO A 54 -15.81 5.65 5.40
C PRO A 54 -15.25 5.77 3.97
N PHE A 55 -14.23 6.61 3.78
CA PHE A 55 -13.63 6.93 2.49
C PHE A 55 -12.15 6.53 2.41
N SER A 56 -11.56 5.99 3.47
CA SER A 56 -10.13 5.68 3.46
C SER A 56 -9.77 4.41 4.22
N ILE A 57 -8.83 3.68 3.63
CA ILE A 57 -8.33 2.41 4.14
C ILE A 57 -6.81 2.50 4.18
N LEU A 58 -6.24 2.11 5.29
CA LEU A 58 -4.80 2.01 5.51
C LEU A 58 -4.44 0.54 5.65
N ILE A 59 -3.57 0.04 4.78
CA ILE A 59 -3.03 -1.33 4.85
C ILE A 59 -1.57 -1.21 5.24
N ARG A 60 -1.11 -1.96 6.23
CA ARG A 60 0.29 -2.04 6.65
C ARG A 60 0.79 -3.47 6.56
N GLY A 61 1.86 -3.68 5.80
CA GLY A 61 2.67 -4.89 5.83
C GLY A 61 3.91 -4.67 6.69
N HIS A 62 4.14 -5.53 7.67
CA HIS A 62 5.39 -5.55 8.43
C HIS A 62 6.29 -6.63 7.87
N CYS A 63 7.57 -6.33 7.74
CA CYS A 63 8.61 -7.26 7.36
C CYS A 63 9.81 -7.11 8.27
N GLU A 64 10.68 -8.11 8.32
CA GLU A 64 11.94 -8.06 9.08
C GLU A 64 12.77 -6.80 8.81
N ARG A 65 12.65 -6.25 7.59
CA ARG A 65 13.44 -5.10 7.11
C ARG A 65 12.72 -3.75 7.19
N GLY A 66 11.45 -3.70 7.61
CA GLY A 66 10.70 -2.45 7.69
C GLY A 66 9.18 -2.59 7.61
N GLU A 67 8.54 -1.56 7.06
CA GLU A 67 7.10 -1.47 6.90
C GLU A 67 6.73 -0.99 5.50
N ILE A 68 5.73 -1.65 4.93
CA ILE A 68 5.03 -1.26 3.70
C ILE A 68 3.69 -0.70 4.13
N THR A 69 3.38 0.53 3.75
CA THR A 69 2.08 1.13 4.05
C THR A 69 1.39 1.50 2.75
N LEU A 70 0.16 1.06 2.56
CA LEU A 70 -0.68 1.42 1.45
C LEU A 70 -1.90 2.18 1.96
N PHE A 71 -2.09 3.40 1.49
CA PHE A 71 -3.23 4.25 1.86
C PHE A 71 -4.14 4.45 0.64
N ALA A 72 -5.41 4.09 0.79
CA ALA A 72 -6.44 4.26 -0.23
C ALA A 72 -7.37 5.40 0.18
N VAL A 73 -7.67 6.31 -0.76
CA VAL A 73 -8.67 7.37 -0.59
C VAL A 73 -9.70 7.28 -1.69
N ARG A 74 -10.98 7.19 -1.32
CA ARG A 74 -12.10 7.24 -2.24
C ARG A 74 -12.25 8.67 -2.78
N LYS A 75 -12.23 8.81 -4.11
CA LYS A 75 -12.60 10.02 -4.85
C LYS A 75 -14.09 10.32 -4.71
#